data_AF-A0A1W1ICX1-F1
#
_entry.id   AF-A0A1W1ICX1-F1
#
_cell.length_a   1.000
_cell.length_b   1.000
_cell.length_c   1.000
_cell.angle_alpha   90.00
_cell.angle_beta   90.00
_cell.angle_gamma   90.00
#
_symmetry.space_group_name_H-M   'P 1'
#
loop_
_entity.id
_entity.type
_entity.pdbx_description
1 polymer ?
#
loop_
_entity_poly.entity_id
_entity_poly.type
_entity_poly.pdbx_seq_one_letter_code
_entity_poly.pdbx_strand_id
1 'polypeptide(L)'
;METITNKELKTQANEIFQQVQSLGNYAAIIRSMDNSIFELASSYDVIDDNHPEAEKFKQHIGDLISLSAILLSRYENDIENLSDIADGLSTCLAKGLE
;
A
#
# COMPACT_ATOMS: atom_id res chain seq x y z
N MET A 1 10.32 17.68 33.09
CA MET A 1 9.49 16.59 32.52
C MET A 1 8.11 17.18 32.33
N GLU A 2 7.70 17.45 31.09
CA GLU A 2 6.32 17.83 30.80
C GLU A 2 5.44 16.58 30.97
N THR A 3 4.46 16.68 31.86
CA THR A 3 3.45 15.63 32.08
C THR A 3 2.44 15.70 30.94
N ILE A 4 2.54 14.78 29.99
CA ILE A 4 1.54 14.59 28.94
C ILE A 4 0.22 14.17 29.60
N THR A 5 -0.85 14.87 29.29
CA THR A 5 -2.19 14.58 29.79
C THR A 5 -2.80 13.37 29.07
N ASN A 6 -3.74 12.67 29.72
CA ASN A 6 -4.48 11.55 29.11
C ASN A 6 -5.19 11.98 27.80
N LYS A 7 -5.65 13.23 27.72
CA LYS A 7 -6.25 13.81 26.52
C LYS A 7 -5.24 13.91 25.36
N GLU A 8 -4.03 14.40 25.63
CA GLU A 8 -2.97 14.51 24.61
C GLU A 8 -2.52 13.13 24.11
N LEU A 9 -2.43 12.13 24.99
CA LEU A 9 -2.16 10.75 24.60
C LEU A 9 -3.24 10.18 23.66
N LYS A 10 -4.52 10.43 23.97
CA LYS A 10 -5.64 9.99 23.12
C LYS A 10 -5.61 10.65 21.75
N THR A 11 -5.29 11.94 21.67
CA THR A 11 -5.12 12.65 20.39
C THR A 11 -3.99 12.05 19.57
N GLN A 12 -2.81 11.88 20.16
CA GLN A 12 -1.65 11.30 19.46
C GLN A 12 -1.92 9.88 18.96
N ALA A 13 -2.53 9.04 19.78
CA ALA A 13 -2.89 7.69 19.39
C ALA A 13 -3.90 7.66 18.22
N ASN A 14 -4.87 8.58 18.22
CA ASN A 14 -5.80 8.73 17.10
C ASN A 14 -5.12 9.21 15.81
N GLU A 15 -4.17 10.15 15.91
CA GLU A 15 -3.38 10.61 14.77
C GLU A 15 -2.54 9.47 14.16
N ILE A 16 -1.87 8.67 15.02
CA ILE A 16 -1.11 7.50 14.59
C ILE A 16 -2.04 6.49 13.90
N PHE A 17 -3.21 6.22 14.48
CA PHE A 17 -4.20 5.31 13.89
C PHE A 17 -4.64 5.77 12.49
N GLN A 18 -4.93 7.06 12.31
CA GLN A 18 -5.29 7.61 11.00
C GLN A 18 -4.14 7.50 9.97
N GLN A 19 -2.89 7.71 10.41
CA GLN A 19 -1.72 7.53 9.54
C GLN A 19 -1.55 6.07 9.11
N VAL A 20 -1.73 5.12 10.04
CA VAL A 20 -1.66 3.69 9.76
C VAL A 20 -2.76 3.26 8.77
N GLN A 21 -4.00 3.75 8.94
CA GLN A 21 -5.08 3.52 7.98
C GLN A 21 -4.75 4.07 6.59
N SER A 22 -4.17 5.27 6.51
CA SER A 22 -3.75 5.87 5.24
C SER A 22 -2.71 5.01 4.52
N LEU A 23 -1.71 4.49 5.25
CA LEU A 23 -0.72 3.56 4.69
C LEU A 23 -1.35 2.26 4.18
N GLY A 24 -2.33 1.71 4.91
CA GLY A 24 -3.13 0.57 4.45
C GLY A 24 -3.90 0.82 3.15
N ASN A 25 -4.42 2.04 2.96
CA ASN A 25 -5.08 2.42 1.71
C ASN A 25 -4.09 2.51 0.53
N TYR A 26 -2.89 3.07 0.75
CA TYR A 26 -1.84 3.10 -0.29
C TYR A 26 -1.43 1.70 -0.73
N ALA A 27 -1.31 0.77 0.21
CA ALA A 27 -1.07 -0.63 -0.08
C ALA A 27 -2.17 -1.27 -0.95
N ALA A 28 -3.44 -1.00 -0.66
CA ALA A 28 -4.55 -1.47 -1.47
C ALA A 28 -4.51 -0.91 -2.90
N ILE A 29 -4.14 0.37 -3.05
CA ILE A 29 -3.94 1.01 -4.36
C ILE A 29 -2.82 0.31 -5.14
N ILE A 30 -1.68 0.03 -4.49
CA ILE A 30 -0.55 -0.67 -5.12
C ILE A 30 -0.96 -2.06 -5.62
N ARG A 31 -1.69 -2.85 -4.81
CA ARG A 31 -2.22 -4.15 -5.25
C ARG A 31 -3.20 -4.02 -6.42
N SER A 32 -4.06 -2.99 -6.42
CA SER A 32 -4.95 -2.74 -7.54
C SER A 32 -4.19 -2.39 -8.82
N MET A 33 -3.09 -1.63 -8.72
CA MET A 33 -2.23 -1.32 -9.85
C MET A 33 -1.55 -2.59 -10.38
N ASP A 34 -1.06 -3.46 -9.50
CA ASP A 34 -0.46 -4.74 -9.88
C ASP A 34 -1.43 -5.62 -10.69
N ASN A 35 -2.68 -5.74 -10.22
CA ASN A 35 -3.71 -6.48 -10.96
C ASN A 35 -3.95 -5.90 -12.36
N SER A 36 -4.07 -4.58 -12.49
CA SER A 36 -4.25 -3.92 -13.79
C SER A 36 -3.03 -4.12 -14.71
N ILE A 37 -1.81 -4.12 -14.15
CA ILE A 37 -0.58 -4.40 -14.90
C ILE A 37 -0.55 -5.86 -15.37
N PHE A 38 -0.97 -6.80 -14.53
CA PHE A 38 -1.09 -8.21 -14.88
C PHE A 38 -2.10 -8.45 -16.01
N GLU A 39 -3.27 -7.81 -15.95
CA GLU A 39 -4.27 -7.86 -17.03
C GLU A 39 -3.72 -7.28 -18.34
N LEU A 40 -3.01 -6.17 -18.26
CA LEU A 40 -2.35 -5.55 -19.42
C LEU A 40 -1.27 -6.46 -20.00
N ALA A 41 -0.44 -7.06 -19.15
CA ALA A 41 0.60 -8.01 -19.55
C ALA A 41 0.03 -9.30 -20.13
N SER A 42 -1.17 -9.71 -19.70
CA SER A 42 -1.87 -10.86 -20.30
C SER A 42 -2.36 -10.57 -21.72
N SER A 43 -2.47 -9.29 -22.09
CA SER A 43 -2.84 -8.84 -23.44
C SER A 43 -1.62 -8.68 -24.37
N TYR A 44 -0.42 -9.00 -23.90
CA TYR A 44 0.86 -8.79 -24.57
C TYR A 44 0.99 -9.55 -25.91
N ASP A 45 0.45 -10.77 -25.98
CA ASP A 45 0.50 -11.62 -27.18
C ASP A 45 -0.47 -11.18 -28.29
N VAL A 46 -1.36 -10.23 -27.99
CA VAL A 46 -2.40 -9.75 -28.91
C VAL A 46 -1.96 -8.49 -29.69
N ILE A 47 -0.77 -7.95 -29.37
CA ILE A 47 -0.20 -6.78 -30.04
C ILE A 47 0.33 -7.21 -31.41
N ASP A 48 -0.11 -6.53 -32.47
CA ASP A 48 0.45 -6.71 -33.82
C ASP A 48 1.92 -6.30 -33.85
N ASP A 49 2.81 -7.28 -34.03
CA ASP A 49 4.26 -7.09 -34.11
C ASP A 49 4.69 -6.20 -35.28
N ASN A 50 3.83 -6.00 -36.29
CA ASN A 50 4.11 -5.10 -37.41
C ASN A 50 3.76 -3.64 -37.09
N HIS A 51 3.17 -3.36 -35.92
CA HIS A 51 2.87 -2.00 -35.52
C HIS A 51 4.16 -1.25 -35.13
N PRO A 52 4.39 -0.03 -35.66
CA PRO A 52 5.67 0.69 -35.47
C PRO A 52 6.03 1.01 -34.02
N GLU A 53 5.04 1.02 -33.11
CA GLU A 53 5.23 1.26 -31.68
C GLU A 53 5.11 -0.01 -30.81
N ALA A 54 4.94 -1.20 -31.42
CA ALA A 54 4.71 -2.45 -30.68
C ALA A 54 5.83 -2.73 -29.67
N GLU A 55 7.08 -2.63 -30.10
CA GLU A 55 8.25 -2.88 -29.26
C GLU A 55 8.32 -1.91 -28.06
N LYS A 56 8.03 -0.63 -28.31
CA LYS A 56 8.04 0.40 -27.28
C LYS A 56 6.91 0.20 -26.26
N PHE A 57 5.73 -0.20 -26.73
CA PHE A 57 4.62 -0.53 -25.85
C PHE A 57 4.92 -1.76 -24.99
N LYS A 58 5.50 -2.80 -25.58
CA LYS A 58 5.97 -4.00 -24.87
C LYS A 58 7.03 -3.64 -23.80
N GLN A 59 7.96 -2.74 -24.11
CA GLN A 59 8.92 -2.22 -23.14
C GLN A 59 8.22 -1.52 -21.96
N HIS A 60 7.24 -0.66 -22.23
CA HIS A 60 6.50 0.03 -21.17
C HIS A 60 5.74 -0.93 -20.25
N ILE A 61 5.17 -2.02 -20.78
CA ILE A 61 4.59 -3.08 -19.96
C ILE A 61 5.65 -3.73 -19.06
N GLY A 62 6.83 -4.05 -19.60
CA GLY A 62 7.95 -4.60 -18.83
C GLY A 62 8.43 -3.68 -17.70
N ASP A 63 8.51 -2.38 -17.96
CA ASP A 63 8.86 -1.36 -16.96
C ASP A 63 7.81 -1.30 -15.84
N LEU A 64 6.52 -1.38 -16.18
CA LEU A 64 5.42 -1.39 -15.21
C LEU A 64 5.44 -2.64 -14.34
N ILE A 65 5.64 -3.83 -14.90
CA ILE A 65 5.78 -5.08 -14.14
C ILE A 65 6.94 -4.98 -13.14
N SER A 66 8.09 -4.47 -13.61
CA SER A 66 9.28 -4.31 -12.76
C SER A 66 9.04 -3.34 -11.60
N LEU A 67 8.38 -2.21 -11.88
CA LEU A 67 8.00 -1.24 -10.86
C LEU A 67 7.03 -1.84 -9.85
N SER A 68 6.03 -2.59 -10.32
CA SER A 68 5.05 -3.26 -9.46
C SER A 68 5.71 -4.24 -8.49
N ALA A 69 6.63 -5.08 -8.99
CA ALA A 69 7.37 -6.03 -8.16
C ALA A 69 8.21 -5.34 -7.08
N ILE A 70 8.84 -4.21 -7.40
CA ILE A 70 9.60 -3.41 -6.41
C ILE A 70 8.67 -2.86 -5.34
N LEU A 71 7.52 -2.31 -5.73
CA LEU A 71 6.54 -1.75 -4.78
C LEU A 71 5.97 -2.84 -3.87
N LEU A 72 5.54 -3.97 -4.41
CA LEU A 72 5.01 -5.08 -3.63
C LEU A 72 6.02 -5.67 -2.64
N SER A 73 7.27 -5.88 -3.08
CA SER A 73 8.32 -6.43 -2.21
C SER A 73 8.60 -5.56 -0.97
N ARG A 74 8.42 -4.24 -1.10
CA ARG A 74 8.58 -3.29 0.01
C ARG A 74 7.33 -3.22 0.88
N TYR A 75 6.14 -3.33 0.28
CA TYR A 75 4.87 -3.15 0.99
C TYR A 75 4.33 -4.41 1.68
N GLU A 76 4.62 -5.62 1.20
CA GLU A 76 4.07 -6.85 1.81
C GLU A 76 4.44 -7.01 3.28
N ASN A 77 5.69 -6.73 3.64
CA ASN A 77 6.14 -6.79 5.04
C ASN A 77 5.59 -5.63 5.89
N ASP A 78 5.32 -4.47 5.29
CA ASP A 78 4.89 -3.29 6.03
C ASP A 78 3.38 -3.35 6.35
N ILE A 79 2.56 -3.95 5.49
CA ILE A 79 1.10 -4.03 5.67
C ILE A 79 0.70 -4.91 6.84
N GLU A 80 1.30 -6.10 6.98
CA GLU A 80 0.99 -7.02 8.09
C GLU A 80 1.32 -6.36 9.44
N ASN A 81 2.50 -5.74 9.52
CA ASN A 81 2.94 -5.02 10.71
C ASN A 81 2.05 -3.80 11.04
N LEU A 82 1.58 -3.07 10.02
CA LEU A 82 0.71 -1.90 10.20
C LEU A 82 -0.69 -2.30 10.69
N SER A 83 -1.25 -3.41 10.20
CA SER A 83 -2.54 -3.92 10.67
C SER A 83 -2.47 -4.31 12.15
N ASP A 84 -1.43 -5.04 12.55
CA ASP A 84 -1.23 -5.45 13.95
C ASP A 84 -1.04 -4.25 14.89
N ILE A 85 -0.32 -3.21 14.42
CA ILE A 85 -0.15 -1.96 15.17
C ILE A 85 -1.50 -1.22 15.32
N ALA A 86 -2.33 -1.16 14.27
CA ALA A 86 -3.65 -0.53 14.33
C ALA A 86 -4.60 -1.24 15.30
N ASP A 87 -4.60 -2.58 15.28
CA ASP A 87 -5.43 -3.40 16.16
C ASP A 87 -4.97 -3.30 17.62
N GLY A 88 -3.65 -3.30 17.85
CA GLY A 88 -3.04 -3.07 19.15
C GLY A 88 -3.39 -1.69 19.72
N LEU A 89 -3.27 -0.63 18.90
CA LEU A 89 -3.65 0.74 19.29
C LEU A 89 -5.14 0.85 19.61
N SER A 90 -6.01 0.26 18.79
CA SER A 90 -7.46 0.25 19.01
C SER A 90 -7.81 -0.45 20.32
N THR A 91 -7.17 -1.59 20.61
CA THR A 91 -7.37 -2.34 21.85
C THR A 91 -6.89 -1.56 23.08
N CYS A 92 -5.72 -0.92 23.00
CA CYS A 92 -5.19 -0.09 24.08
C CYS A 92 -6.06 1.14 24.35
N LEU A 93 -6.56 1.81 23.30
CA LEU A 93 -7.47 2.94 23.43
C LEU A 93 -8.82 2.54 24.06
N ALA A 94 -9.37 1.38 23.66
CA ALA A 94 -10.61 0.86 24.23
C ALA A 94 -10.48 0.51 25.71
N LYS A 95 -9.33 -0.05 26.13
CA LYS A 95 -9.05 -0.41 27.53
C LYS A 95 -8.72 0.79 28.43
N GLY A 96 -8.18 1.89 27.87
CA GLY A 96 -7.93 3.14 28.61
C GLY A 96 -9.15 4.07 28.74
N LEU A 97 -10.34 3.58 28.40
CA LEU A 97 -11.64 4.23 28.58
C LEU A 97 -12.44 3.68 29.78
N GLU A 98 -11.92 2.66 30.47
CA GLU A 98 -12.36 2.24 31.82
C GLU A 98 -11.52 2.95 32.91
#